data_AF-A0A7Y3EQP8-F1
#
_entry.id   AF-A0A7Y3EQP8-F1
#
_cell.length_a   1.000
_cell.length_b   1.000
_cell.length_c   1.000
_cell.angle_alpha   90.00
_cell.angle_beta   90.00
_cell.angle_gamma   90.00
#
_symmetry.space_group_name_H-M   'P 1'
#
loop_
_entity.id
_entity.type
_entity.pdbx_description
1 polymer ?
#
loop_
_entity_poly.entity_id
_entity_poly.type
_entity_poly.pdbx_seq_one_letter_code
_entity_poly.pdbx_strand_id
1 'polypeptide(L)'
;MKKSYQSYLSIIADYLRPPTFRFFSSKLLVINAFFFLLFSWSVSAQEGDPVAGKALFNTNCAACHNLDRKMTGPALRNVEARLLEEEGLDREWLNAWIRNSAAVIKSGDAYANKIYAEYNNAAMTAFPQLSDQDLANIHAYTATEKAAPPPVPAGAAGAAEAAESGGISNELILGALIVLFVLLAIGLYMVNRTLRRFAEARQIDIAEITERKSLWKAFVQNEFLMLVTSIVLLLASGYYAYGWMMQIGIDQGYQPVQPIHFSHKIHAGDNKIECQYCHSSARVSKHSGIPSLNICMNCHKSIYEYNGETTAEYSKEFYDGEIKKIYAAAGWDDVNQEYTGETQPVKWVRIHNLPDLAYFNHSQHVSVAGLECQTCHGPVEEMEILYQYSPLTMGWCINCHRETNIQVADNAYYEKIHAELSKKYGVEELTAAQLGGLECGKCHY
;
A
#
# COMPACT_ATOMS: atom_id res chain seq x y z
N MET A 1 95.60 8.64 62.00
CA MET A 1 96.10 8.04 60.74
C MET A 1 96.55 6.60 61.02
N LYS A 2 96.34 5.66 60.09
CA LYS A 2 96.19 4.19 60.34
C LYS A 2 94.92 3.90 61.18
N LYS A 3 94.05 2.92 60.91
CA LYS A 3 93.76 2.03 59.74
C LYS A 3 92.24 2.19 59.46
N SER A 4 91.64 2.08 58.27
CA SER A 4 91.81 1.20 57.08
C SER A 4 91.34 -0.26 57.26
N TYR A 5 90.83 -0.84 56.16
CA TYR A 5 90.59 -2.27 55.91
C TYR A 5 89.44 -3.08 56.56
N GLN A 6 88.63 -2.57 57.50
CA GLN A 6 87.48 -3.36 58.02
C GLN A 6 86.11 -3.10 57.37
N SER A 7 85.86 -1.94 56.74
CA SER A 7 84.52 -1.62 56.18
C SER A 7 84.21 -2.25 54.82
N TYR A 8 85.17 -2.93 54.18
CA TYR A 8 85.01 -3.54 52.83
C TYR A 8 84.83 -5.05 52.84
N LEU A 9 85.05 -5.73 53.97
CA LEU A 9 84.92 -7.20 54.07
C LEU A 9 83.53 -7.65 54.57
N SER A 10 82.76 -6.78 55.21
CA SER A 10 81.35 -7.05 55.56
C SER A 10 80.46 -7.14 54.31
N ILE A 11 80.68 -6.27 53.32
CA ILE A 11 79.83 -6.12 52.13
C ILE A 11 79.90 -7.34 51.20
N ILE A 12 81.00 -8.11 51.23
CA ILE A 12 81.21 -9.27 50.35
C ILE A 12 80.62 -10.56 50.94
N ALA A 13 80.41 -10.62 52.26
CA ALA A 13 79.94 -11.83 52.94
C ALA A 13 78.44 -12.14 52.70
N ASP A 14 77.59 -11.12 52.62
CA ASP A 14 76.13 -11.30 52.47
C ASP A 14 75.70 -11.69 51.05
N TYR A 15 76.54 -11.48 50.03
CA TYR A 15 76.19 -11.74 48.62
C TYR A 15 76.41 -13.19 48.14
N LEU A 16 76.90 -14.07 49.00
CA LEU A 16 77.31 -15.45 48.65
C LEU A 16 76.61 -16.54 49.48
N ARG A 17 75.38 -16.31 49.92
CA ARG A 17 74.55 -17.31 50.61
C ARG A 17 73.34 -17.71 49.74
N PRO A 18 73.29 -18.95 49.19
CA PRO A 18 72.19 -19.35 48.32
C PRO A 18 70.89 -19.57 49.12
N PRO A 19 69.76 -18.94 48.75
CA PRO A 19 68.46 -19.26 49.33
C PRO A 19 68.03 -20.67 48.92
N THR A 20 67.42 -21.42 49.84
CA THR A 20 67.16 -22.85 49.65
C THR A 20 65.99 -23.12 48.70
N PHE A 21 66.27 -23.90 47.66
CA PHE A 21 65.36 -24.20 46.54
C PHE A 21 64.24 -25.20 46.93
N ARG A 22 63.38 -24.84 47.90
CA ARG A 22 62.40 -25.77 48.49
C ARG A 22 61.01 -25.24 48.84
N PHE A 23 60.69 -23.97 48.55
CA PHE A 23 59.40 -23.36 48.91
C PHE A 23 58.51 -22.88 47.75
N PHE A 24 58.95 -23.03 46.49
CA PHE A 24 58.21 -22.51 45.32
C PHE A 24 57.33 -23.54 44.60
N SER A 25 57.67 -24.83 44.66
CA SER A 25 56.98 -25.90 43.89
C SER A 25 55.55 -26.18 44.36
N SER A 26 55.28 -26.14 45.67
CA SER A 26 53.94 -26.40 46.21
C SER A 26 52.94 -25.30 45.86
N LYS A 27 53.35 -24.02 45.99
CA LYS A 27 52.48 -22.88 45.63
C LYS A 27 52.20 -22.81 44.13
N LEU A 28 53.17 -23.14 43.27
CA LEU A 28 52.96 -23.14 41.83
C LEU A 28 51.98 -24.23 41.39
N LEU A 29 52.00 -25.41 42.02
CA LEU A 29 51.01 -26.47 41.78
C LEU A 29 49.60 -26.06 42.22
N VAL A 30 49.43 -25.47 43.41
CA VAL A 30 48.12 -25.00 43.90
C VAL A 30 47.57 -23.88 43.01
N ILE A 31 48.41 -22.94 42.57
CA ILE A 31 47.98 -21.85 41.68
C ILE A 31 47.56 -22.38 40.30
N ASN A 32 48.29 -23.34 39.72
CA ASN A 32 47.89 -23.95 38.44
C ASN A 32 46.61 -24.81 38.58
N ALA A 33 46.44 -25.53 39.69
CA ALA A 33 45.20 -26.26 39.98
C ALA A 33 43.99 -25.29 40.14
N PHE A 34 44.19 -24.15 40.78
CA PHE A 34 43.17 -23.10 40.91
C PHE A 34 42.84 -22.45 39.56
N PHE A 35 43.85 -22.22 38.70
CA PHE A 35 43.64 -21.72 37.33
C PHE A 35 42.89 -22.74 36.46
N PHE A 36 43.21 -24.04 36.55
CA PHE A 36 42.48 -25.11 35.86
C PHE A 36 41.03 -25.26 36.36
N LEU A 37 40.78 -25.07 37.66
CA LEU A 37 39.41 -25.06 38.21
C LEU A 37 38.61 -23.84 37.71
N LEU A 38 39.21 -22.65 37.68
CA LEU A 38 38.57 -21.46 37.11
C LEU A 38 38.31 -21.58 35.59
N PHE A 39 39.16 -22.29 34.85
CA PHE A 39 38.95 -22.57 33.43
C PHE A 39 38.03 -23.76 33.15
N SER A 40 37.64 -24.53 34.18
CA SER A 40 36.68 -25.64 34.07
C SER A 40 35.22 -25.18 34.19
N TRP A 41 34.95 -23.92 34.53
CA TRP A 41 33.61 -23.33 34.58
C TRP A 41 33.28 -22.55 33.30
N SER A 42 33.45 -23.24 32.17
CA SER A 42 32.88 -22.85 30.88
C SER A 42 32.21 -24.07 30.27
N VAL A 43 31.15 -24.52 30.93
CA VAL A 43 30.16 -25.40 30.31
C VAL A 43 29.56 -24.60 29.16
N SER A 44 29.90 -24.96 27.92
CA SER A 44 29.24 -24.42 26.75
C SER A 44 27.79 -24.91 26.74
N ALA A 45 26.88 -24.10 27.29
CA ALA A 45 25.54 -24.08 26.78
C ALA A 45 25.64 -23.84 25.27
N GLN A 46 24.93 -24.65 24.47
CA GLN A 46 24.76 -24.36 23.05
C GLN A 46 23.73 -23.24 22.92
N GLU A 47 24.22 -22.02 23.17
CA GLU A 47 23.58 -20.78 22.74
C GLU A 47 23.56 -20.80 21.21
N GLY A 48 22.37 -21.00 20.65
CA GLY A 48 22.18 -20.96 19.20
C GLY A 48 22.28 -19.54 18.67
N ASP A 49 22.61 -19.40 17.39
CA ASP A 49 22.53 -18.10 16.72
C ASP A 49 21.06 -17.76 16.40
N PRO A 50 20.48 -16.68 16.99
CA PRO A 50 19.12 -16.28 16.70
C PRO A 50 18.94 -15.72 15.27
N VAL A 51 20.01 -15.35 14.56
CA VAL A 51 19.94 -14.89 13.17
C VAL A 51 19.79 -16.09 12.23
N ALA A 52 20.62 -17.11 12.35
CA ALA A 52 20.41 -18.41 11.69
C ALA A 52 19.07 -19.04 12.11
N GLY A 53 18.71 -18.94 13.40
CA GLY A 53 17.43 -19.39 13.94
C GLY A 53 16.23 -18.76 13.27
N LYS A 54 16.28 -17.45 13.01
CA LYS A 54 15.22 -16.73 12.25
C LYS A 54 15.07 -17.26 10.83
N ALA A 55 16.17 -17.54 10.13
CA ALA A 55 16.12 -18.11 8.79
C ALA A 55 15.49 -19.52 8.80
N LEU A 56 15.94 -20.38 9.71
CA LEU A 56 15.40 -21.74 9.91
C LEU A 56 13.90 -21.72 10.27
N PHE A 57 13.49 -20.83 11.19
CA PHE A 57 12.10 -20.63 11.59
C PHE A 57 11.23 -20.16 10.43
N ASN A 58 11.70 -19.16 9.66
CA ASN A 58 10.97 -18.65 8.49
C ASN A 58 10.79 -19.71 7.41
N THR A 59 11.76 -20.62 7.23
CA THR A 59 11.68 -21.71 6.25
C THR A 59 10.78 -22.87 6.69
N ASN A 60 10.78 -23.22 7.98
CA ASN A 60 10.18 -24.48 8.46
C ASN A 60 8.94 -24.31 9.36
N CYS A 61 8.85 -23.22 10.13
CA CYS A 61 7.90 -23.09 11.25
C CYS A 61 6.87 -21.96 11.05
N ALA A 62 7.26 -20.86 10.41
CA ALA A 62 6.46 -19.64 10.29
C ALA A 62 5.13 -19.81 9.53
N ALA A 63 4.97 -20.88 8.75
CA ALA A 63 3.71 -21.24 8.09
C ALA A 63 2.61 -21.72 9.05
N CYS A 64 2.97 -22.11 10.28
CA CYS A 64 2.03 -22.67 11.27
C CYS A 64 2.11 -21.97 12.65
N HIS A 65 3.24 -21.35 12.99
CA HIS A 65 3.48 -20.72 14.28
C HIS A 65 3.83 -19.23 14.15
N ASN A 66 3.36 -18.43 15.10
CA ASN A 66 3.97 -17.15 15.43
C ASN A 66 4.68 -17.23 16.79
N LEU A 67 5.52 -16.25 17.09
CA LEU A 67 6.14 -16.12 18.40
C LEU A 67 5.12 -15.64 19.45
N ASP A 68 4.41 -14.53 19.20
CA ASP A 68 3.66 -13.80 20.23
C ASP A 68 2.17 -14.15 20.31
N ARG A 69 1.65 -15.08 19.48
CA ARG A 69 0.24 -15.54 19.53
C ARG A 69 0.00 -16.92 18.91
N LYS A 70 -1.18 -17.48 19.17
CA LYS A 70 -1.70 -18.71 18.54
C LYS A 70 -1.96 -18.52 17.05
N MET A 71 -1.78 -19.60 16.28
CA MET A 71 -2.15 -19.77 14.87
C MET A 71 -2.59 -21.23 14.68
N THR A 72 -2.21 -21.89 13.58
CA THR A 72 -2.33 -23.35 13.38
C THR A 72 -1.66 -24.16 14.50
N GLY A 73 -0.62 -23.60 15.12
CA GLY A 73 0.01 -24.09 16.35
C GLY A 73 0.15 -23.00 17.43
N PRO A 74 0.64 -23.37 18.62
CA PRO A 74 0.82 -22.46 19.76
C PRO A 74 1.85 -21.36 19.52
N ALA A 75 1.73 -20.29 20.30
CA ALA A 75 2.68 -19.18 20.41
C ALA A 75 4.04 -19.66 20.93
N LEU A 76 5.11 -19.44 20.16
CA LEU A 76 6.44 -19.99 20.46
C LEU A 76 7.41 -19.05 21.21
N ARG A 77 7.04 -17.80 21.51
CA ARG A 77 7.88 -16.88 22.31
C ARG A 77 8.25 -17.54 23.64
N ASN A 78 9.56 -17.65 23.90
CA ASN A 78 10.14 -18.26 25.10
C ASN A 78 9.64 -19.71 25.35
N VAL A 79 9.27 -20.47 24.31
CA VAL A 79 8.62 -21.79 24.46
C VAL A 79 9.44 -22.79 25.29
N GLU A 80 10.76 -22.80 25.16
CA GLU A 80 11.63 -23.68 25.95
C GLU A 80 11.53 -23.39 27.46
N ALA A 81 11.65 -22.12 27.86
CA ALA A 81 11.51 -21.71 29.26
C ALA A 81 10.10 -21.96 29.78
N ARG A 82 9.08 -21.64 28.98
CA ARG A 82 7.67 -21.85 29.33
C ARG A 82 7.32 -23.33 29.52
N LEU A 83 7.78 -24.23 28.67
CA LEU A 83 7.56 -25.67 28.84
C LEU A 83 8.24 -26.20 30.12
N LEU A 84 9.43 -25.68 30.44
CA LEU A 84 10.17 -26.06 31.64
C LEU A 84 9.53 -25.52 32.94
N GLU A 85 8.99 -24.29 32.90
CA GLU A 85 8.36 -23.62 34.05
C GLU A 85 6.88 -24.01 34.26
N GLU A 86 6.09 -24.11 33.18
CA GLU A 86 4.64 -24.38 33.24
C GLU A 86 4.33 -25.88 33.40
N GLU A 87 5.11 -26.77 32.75
CA GLU A 87 4.78 -28.21 32.63
C GLU A 87 5.95 -29.15 33.03
N GLY A 88 7.14 -28.60 33.32
CA GLY A 88 8.33 -29.37 33.70
C GLY A 88 9.05 -30.10 32.55
N LEU A 89 8.80 -29.69 31.30
CA LEU A 89 9.32 -30.34 30.09
C LEU A 89 10.57 -29.62 29.57
N ASP A 90 11.62 -30.37 29.23
CA ASP A 90 12.93 -29.83 28.89
C ASP A 90 13.20 -29.68 27.37
N ARG A 91 14.41 -29.23 27.05
CA ARG A 91 14.90 -29.11 25.66
C ARG A 91 14.95 -30.45 24.94
N GLU A 92 15.18 -31.58 25.62
CA GLU A 92 15.20 -32.90 24.98
C GLU A 92 13.79 -33.31 24.55
N TRP A 93 12.78 -33.09 25.39
CA TRP A 93 11.37 -33.28 25.05
C TRP A 93 10.97 -32.39 23.85
N LEU A 94 11.30 -31.09 23.88
CA LEU A 94 10.95 -30.16 22.82
C LEU A 94 11.64 -30.51 21.48
N ASN A 95 12.91 -30.95 21.54
CA ASN A 95 13.62 -31.45 20.36
C ASN A 95 12.97 -32.74 19.83
N ALA A 96 12.58 -33.68 20.69
CA ALA A 96 11.88 -34.91 20.27
C ALA A 96 10.52 -34.60 19.61
N TRP A 97 9.77 -33.63 20.14
CA TRP A 97 8.52 -33.15 19.57
C TRP A 97 8.71 -32.54 18.16
N ILE A 98 9.69 -31.65 17.97
CA ILE A 98 9.96 -31.04 16.66
C ILE A 98 10.45 -32.10 15.65
N ARG A 99 11.27 -33.06 16.10
CA ARG A 99 11.76 -34.16 15.26
C ARG A 99 10.65 -35.12 14.82
N ASN A 100 9.75 -35.52 15.73
CA ASN A 100 8.65 -36.44 15.45
C ASN A 100 7.52 -36.38 16.51
N SER A 101 6.69 -35.34 16.46
CA SER A 101 5.50 -35.14 17.30
C SER A 101 4.61 -36.39 17.41
N ALA A 102 4.35 -37.07 16.28
CA ALA A 102 3.53 -38.27 16.22
C ALA A 102 4.10 -39.46 17.03
N ALA A 103 5.42 -39.55 17.21
CA ALA A 103 6.03 -40.55 18.10
C ALA A 103 5.83 -40.20 19.59
N VAL A 104 5.88 -38.91 19.94
CA VAL A 104 5.65 -38.43 21.31
C VAL A 104 4.17 -38.56 21.69
N ILE A 105 3.24 -38.21 20.80
CA ILE A 105 1.79 -38.46 21.00
C ILE A 105 1.54 -39.96 21.23
N LYS A 106 2.14 -40.82 20.40
CA LYS A 106 1.98 -42.27 20.45
C LYS A 106 2.64 -42.95 21.66
N SER A 107 3.59 -42.31 22.35
CA SER A 107 4.16 -42.86 23.59
C SER A 107 3.17 -42.83 24.77
N GLY A 108 2.10 -42.04 24.66
CA GLY A 108 1.13 -41.79 25.73
C GLY A 108 1.47 -40.59 26.60
N ASP A 109 2.39 -39.73 26.16
CA ASP A 109 2.76 -38.49 26.86
C ASP A 109 1.52 -37.58 27.05
N ALA A 110 1.33 -37.12 28.28
CA ALA A 110 0.12 -36.39 28.68
C ALA A 110 0.04 -34.98 28.07
N TYR A 111 1.17 -34.27 27.94
CA TYR A 111 1.19 -32.94 27.36
C TYR A 111 1.09 -32.99 25.83
N ALA A 112 1.77 -33.95 25.21
CA ALA A 112 1.67 -34.25 23.78
C ALA A 112 0.21 -34.50 23.35
N ASN A 113 -0.54 -35.30 24.12
CA ASN A 113 -1.95 -35.58 23.83
C ASN A 113 -2.86 -34.38 24.15
N LYS A 114 -2.57 -33.62 25.22
CA LYS A 114 -3.26 -32.37 25.58
C LYS A 114 -3.16 -31.31 24.46
N ILE A 115 -1.94 -30.99 24.02
CA ILE A 115 -1.71 -29.96 22.99
C ILE A 115 -2.23 -30.41 21.62
N TYR A 116 -2.12 -31.70 21.29
CA TYR A 116 -2.69 -32.24 20.04
C TYR A 116 -4.23 -32.11 20.01
N ALA A 117 -4.90 -32.36 21.14
CA ALA A 117 -6.35 -32.17 21.26
C ALA A 117 -6.76 -30.69 21.21
N GLU A 118 -6.01 -29.78 21.86
CA GLU A 118 -6.28 -28.33 21.83
C GLU A 118 -6.27 -27.77 20.40
N TYR A 119 -5.31 -28.17 19.56
CA TYR A 119 -5.17 -27.71 18.18
C TYR A 119 -5.91 -28.64 17.19
N ASN A 120 -7.12 -29.09 17.56
CA ASN A 120 -8.07 -29.85 16.71
C ASN A 120 -7.49 -31.14 16.08
N ASN A 121 -6.50 -31.77 16.71
CA ASN A 121 -5.76 -32.92 16.18
C ASN A 121 -4.97 -32.61 14.89
N ALA A 122 -4.59 -31.34 14.67
CA ALA A 122 -3.72 -30.94 13.57
C ALA A 122 -2.32 -31.58 13.72
N ALA A 123 -1.89 -32.32 12.70
CA ALA A 123 -0.60 -32.98 12.70
C ALA A 123 0.53 -31.99 12.39
N MET A 124 1.40 -31.72 13.36
CA MET A 124 2.64 -31.00 13.12
C MET A 124 3.59 -31.85 12.26
N THR A 125 4.07 -31.29 11.14
CA THR A 125 5.11 -31.89 10.29
C THR A 125 6.32 -32.33 11.12
N ALA A 126 6.83 -33.53 10.86
CA ALA A 126 8.04 -34.03 11.49
C ALA A 126 9.29 -33.43 10.80
N PHE A 127 10.25 -32.92 11.59
CA PHE A 127 11.50 -32.34 11.08
C PHE A 127 12.74 -33.16 11.51
N PRO A 128 12.85 -34.46 11.15
CA PRO A 128 13.98 -35.30 11.54
C PRO A 128 15.33 -34.83 10.96
N GLN A 129 15.32 -34.04 9.88
CA GLN A 129 16.50 -33.55 9.17
C GLN A 129 17.23 -32.39 9.86
N LEU A 130 16.61 -31.69 10.83
CA LEU A 130 17.28 -30.60 11.55
C LEU A 130 18.37 -31.18 12.47
N SER A 131 19.55 -30.55 12.52
CA SER A 131 20.57 -30.91 13.52
C SER A 131 20.21 -30.34 14.90
N ASP A 132 20.85 -30.82 15.97
CA ASP A 132 20.63 -30.26 17.31
C ASP A 132 21.12 -28.80 17.40
N GLN A 133 22.06 -28.40 16.55
CA GLN A 133 22.46 -26.99 16.41
C GLN A 133 21.39 -26.16 15.69
N ASP A 134 20.71 -26.71 14.68
CA ASP A 134 19.58 -26.02 14.02
C ASP A 134 18.42 -25.81 14.99
N LEU A 135 18.12 -26.81 15.83
CA LEU A 135 17.13 -26.71 16.90
C LEU A 135 17.55 -25.69 17.96
N ALA A 136 18.81 -25.70 18.42
CA ALA A 136 19.34 -24.69 19.34
C ALA A 136 19.26 -23.26 18.77
N ASN A 137 19.54 -23.09 17.47
CA ASN A 137 19.40 -21.82 16.76
C ASN A 137 17.93 -21.36 16.74
N ILE A 138 16.98 -22.25 16.40
CA ILE A 138 15.54 -21.95 16.44
C ILE A 138 15.10 -21.55 17.85
N HIS A 139 15.49 -22.30 18.89
CA HIS A 139 15.15 -21.96 20.29
C HIS A 139 15.69 -20.59 20.68
N ALA A 140 16.96 -20.29 20.37
CA ALA A 140 17.55 -18.98 20.61
C ALA A 140 16.80 -17.85 19.89
N TYR A 141 16.31 -18.08 18.66
CA TYR A 141 15.43 -17.12 17.99
C TYR A 141 14.08 -16.94 18.72
N THR A 142 13.45 -18.03 19.17
CA THR A 142 12.19 -17.94 19.93
C THR A 142 12.33 -17.25 21.30
N ALA A 143 13.53 -17.29 21.88
CA ALA A 143 13.89 -16.63 23.14
C ALA A 143 14.28 -15.15 22.98
N THR A 144 14.28 -14.60 21.76
CA THR A 144 14.52 -13.16 21.55
C THR A 144 13.43 -12.31 22.23
N GLU A 145 13.81 -11.14 22.75
CA GLU A 145 12.83 -10.16 23.22
C GLU A 145 11.97 -9.63 22.07
N LYS A 146 10.75 -9.20 22.38
CA LYS A 146 9.84 -8.59 21.40
C LYS A 146 10.37 -7.22 20.98
N ALA A 147 10.85 -7.12 19.74
CA ALA A 147 11.37 -5.88 19.19
C ALA A 147 10.35 -4.74 19.32
N ALA A 148 10.77 -3.62 19.90
CA ALA A 148 9.99 -2.39 19.91
C ALA A 148 9.80 -1.86 18.47
N PRO A 149 8.66 -1.22 18.15
CA PRO A 149 8.47 -0.63 16.83
C PRO A 149 9.53 0.45 16.58
N PRO A 150 10.11 0.52 15.37
CA PRO A 150 11.11 1.53 15.05
C PRO A 150 10.51 2.94 15.12
N PRO A 151 11.24 3.95 15.64
CA PRO A 151 10.74 5.31 15.70
C PRO A 151 10.50 5.86 14.29
N VAL A 152 9.31 6.43 14.07
CA VAL A 152 8.89 6.99 12.78
C VAL A 152 9.87 8.11 12.35
N PRO A 153 10.49 8.05 11.16
CA PRO A 153 11.39 9.10 10.68
C PRO A 153 10.62 10.42 10.46
N ALA A 154 10.89 11.42 11.29
CA ALA A 154 10.22 12.70 11.21
C ALA A 154 10.74 13.55 10.03
N GLY A 155 9.92 13.68 8.99
CA GLY A 155 9.92 14.85 8.09
C GLY A 155 11.09 15.00 7.13
N ALA A 156 11.05 14.27 6.00
CA ALA A 156 11.70 14.70 4.77
C ALA A 156 10.63 15.23 3.79
N ALA A 157 10.45 16.55 3.75
CA ALA A 157 9.52 17.20 2.82
C ALA A 157 10.10 17.23 1.39
N GLY A 158 10.09 16.08 0.73
CA GLY A 158 10.45 15.95 -0.69
C GLY A 158 9.37 16.57 -1.57
N ALA A 159 9.65 17.73 -2.17
CA ALA A 159 8.80 18.27 -3.23
C ALA A 159 8.92 17.38 -4.47
N ALA A 160 7.84 16.69 -4.84
CA ALA A 160 7.77 15.96 -6.10
C ALA A 160 7.50 16.95 -7.24
N GLU A 161 8.47 17.16 -8.12
CA GLU A 161 8.26 17.93 -9.34
C GLU A 161 7.29 17.20 -10.28
N ALA A 162 6.21 17.86 -10.68
CA ALA A 162 5.31 17.33 -11.69
C ALA A 162 5.99 17.38 -13.06
N ALA A 163 6.14 16.22 -13.70
CA ALA A 163 6.66 16.12 -15.05
C ALA A 163 5.62 16.59 -16.08
N GLU A 164 5.48 17.91 -16.28
CA GLU A 164 4.68 18.44 -17.39
C GLU A 164 5.25 17.97 -18.74
N SER A 165 4.40 17.30 -19.52
CA SER A 165 4.67 17.01 -20.93
C SER A 165 4.82 18.31 -21.72
N GLY A 166 5.80 18.38 -22.62
CA GLY A 166 6.28 19.63 -23.26
C GLY A 166 5.28 20.36 -24.17
N GLY A 167 4.29 21.02 -23.57
CA GLY A 167 3.52 22.11 -24.16
C GLY A 167 4.12 23.47 -23.81
N ILE A 168 3.83 24.49 -24.61
CA ILE A 168 4.17 25.88 -24.26
C ILE A 168 3.18 26.33 -23.18
N SER A 169 3.65 26.49 -21.94
CA SER A 169 2.76 26.79 -20.81
C SER A 169 2.04 28.14 -20.97
N ASN A 170 0.81 28.22 -20.45
CA ASN A 170 -0.02 29.42 -20.58
C ASN A 170 0.64 30.66 -19.96
N GLU A 171 1.42 30.49 -18.88
CA GLU A 171 2.22 31.56 -18.26
C GLU A 171 3.29 32.13 -19.21
N LEU A 172 3.96 31.28 -20.00
CA LEU A 172 4.95 31.71 -20.98
C LEU A 172 4.30 32.48 -22.14
N ILE A 173 3.11 32.05 -22.58
CA ILE A 173 2.30 32.76 -23.57
C ILE A 173 1.84 34.13 -23.02
N LEU A 174 1.37 34.18 -21.78
CA LEU A 174 0.93 35.40 -21.11
C LEU A 174 2.09 36.39 -20.95
N GLY A 175 3.26 35.92 -20.51
CA GLY A 175 4.48 36.71 -20.41
C GLY A 175 4.95 37.28 -21.75
N ALA A 176 4.93 36.47 -22.81
CA ALA A 176 5.26 36.93 -24.17
C ALA A 176 4.29 38.01 -24.67
N LEU A 177 2.98 37.87 -24.42
CA LEU A 177 1.98 38.87 -24.75
C LEU A 177 2.17 40.17 -23.96
N ILE A 178 2.48 40.09 -22.66
CA ILE A 178 2.79 41.26 -21.82
C ILE A 178 3.99 42.03 -22.38
N VAL A 179 5.08 41.33 -22.72
CA VAL A 179 6.27 41.96 -23.35
C VAL A 179 5.91 42.63 -24.69
N LEU A 180 5.11 41.97 -25.53
CA LEU A 180 4.65 42.55 -26.80
C LEU A 180 3.82 43.84 -26.58
N PHE A 181 2.87 43.84 -25.64
CA PHE A 181 2.07 45.03 -25.33
C PHE A 181 2.92 46.16 -24.73
N VAL A 182 3.92 45.85 -23.91
CA VAL A 182 4.88 46.85 -23.39
C VAL A 182 5.71 47.46 -24.51
N LEU A 183 6.24 46.65 -25.44
CA LEU A 183 6.98 47.13 -26.60
C LEU A 183 6.12 48.01 -27.53
N LEU A 184 4.87 47.62 -27.77
CA LEU A 184 3.90 48.43 -28.53
C LEU A 184 3.59 49.77 -27.84
N ALA A 185 3.41 49.78 -26.51
CA ALA A 185 3.18 50.99 -25.73
C ALA A 185 4.39 51.94 -25.78
N ILE A 186 5.61 51.41 -25.66
CA ILE A 186 6.86 52.18 -25.80
C ILE A 186 6.99 52.75 -27.21
N GLY A 187 6.71 51.95 -28.25
CA GLY A 187 6.72 52.39 -29.65
C GLY A 187 5.72 53.54 -29.90
N LEU A 188 4.47 53.38 -29.48
CA LEU A 188 3.43 54.42 -29.58
C LEU A 188 3.81 55.70 -28.82
N TYR A 189 4.42 55.57 -27.64
CA TYR A 189 4.93 56.70 -26.87
C TYR A 189 6.08 57.43 -27.60
N MET A 190 7.05 56.69 -28.14
CA MET A 190 8.16 57.27 -28.91
C MET A 190 7.67 57.97 -30.19
N VAL A 191 6.72 57.37 -30.92
CA VAL A 191 6.11 57.99 -32.12
C VAL A 191 5.37 59.26 -31.74
N ASN A 192 4.50 59.25 -30.71
CA ASN A 192 3.76 60.43 -30.26
C ASN A 192 4.70 61.57 -29.82
N ARG A 193 5.74 61.25 -29.04
CA ARG A 193 6.78 62.19 -28.61
C ARG A 193 7.57 62.78 -29.78
N THR A 194 7.79 61.99 -30.83
CA THR A 194 8.51 62.42 -32.04
C THR A 194 7.64 63.32 -32.92
N LEU A 195 6.37 62.96 -33.12
CA LEU A 195 5.40 63.77 -33.88
C LEU A 195 5.16 65.14 -33.22
N ARG A 196 5.04 65.19 -31.89
CA ARG A 196 4.93 66.46 -31.13
C ARG A 196 6.13 67.39 -31.38
N ARG A 197 7.36 66.86 -31.23
CA ARG A 197 8.60 67.61 -31.53
C ARG A 197 8.65 68.14 -32.96
N PHE A 198 8.17 67.39 -33.95
CA PHE A 198 8.13 67.85 -35.34
C PHE A 198 7.05 68.90 -35.61
N ALA A 199 5.91 68.86 -34.90
CA ALA A 199 4.87 69.88 -35.00
C ALA A 199 5.28 71.19 -34.30
N GLU A 200 5.86 71.09 -33.09
CA GLU A 200 6.52 72.21 -32.37
C GLU A 200 7.57 72.90 -33.27
N ALA A 201 8.48 72.12 -33.86
CA ALA A 201 9.53 72.63 -34.76
C ALA A 201 9.02 73.19 -36.11
N ARG A 202 7.72 73.02 -36.42
CA ARG A 202 7.07 73.57 -37.62
C ARG A 202 6.03 74.66 -37.31
N GLN A 203 5.93 75.10 -36.05
CA GLN A 203 4.92 76.07 -35.59
C GLN A 203 3.47 75.64 -35.92
N ILE A 204 3.22 74.32 -35.94
CA ILE A 204 1.88 73.77 -36.11
C ILE A 204 1.23 73.75 -34.72
N ASP A 205 0.21 74.58 -34.53
CA ASP A 205 -0.48 74.71 -33.24
C ASP A 205 -1.22 73.40 -32.88
N ILE A 206 -0.69 72.68 -31.89
CA ILE A 206 -1.23 71.39 -31.45
C ILE A 206 -2.31 71.68 -30.40
N ALA A 207 -3.57 71.76 -30.85
CA ALA A 207 -4.72 71.97 -29.98
C ALA A 207 -4.65 71.09 -28.71
N GLU A 208 -4.46 71.74 -27.55
CA GLU A 208 -4.24 71.03 -26.30
C GLU A 208 -5.55 70.39 -25.83
N ILE A 209 -5.59 69.06 -25.82
CA ILE A 209 -6.78 68.28 -25.43
C ILE A 209 -6.88 68.29 -23.90
N THR A 210 -7.35 69.41 -23.36
CA THR A 210 -7.52 69.69 -21.93
C THR A 210 -8.52 68.72 -21.27
N GLU A 211 -9.57 68.31 -21.98
CA GLU A 211 -10.50 67.26 -21.53
C GLU A 211 -10.23 65.90 -22.20
N ARG A 212 -9.32 65.11 -21.64
CA ARG A 212 -9.36 63.65 -21.86
C ARG A 212 -10.59 63.07 -21.16
N LYS A 213 -11.61 62.69 -21.92
CA LYS A 213 -12.71 61.84 -21.41
C LYS A 213 -12.12 60.60 -20.73
N SER A 214 -12.60 60.30 -19.51
CA SER A 214 -12.27 59.05 -18.80
C SER A 214 -12.55 57.83 -19.70
N LEU A 215 -11.68 56.83 -19.68
CA LEU A 215 -11.79 55.63 -20.54
C LEU A 215 -13.15 54.94 -20.40
N TRP A 216 -13.69 54.85 -19.18
CA TRP A 216 -15.04 54.35 -18.91
C TRP A 216 -16.14 55.19 -19.58
N LYS A 217 -16.01 56.52 -19.55
CA LYS A 217 -16.97 57.44 -20.19
C LYS A 217 -16.84 57.40 -21.71
N ALA A 218 -15.65 57.17 -22.26
CA ALA A 218 -15.43 56.97 -23.69
C ALA A 218 -15.94 55.61 -24.18
N PHE A 219 -15.83 54.56 -23.36
CA PHE A 219 -16.35 53.21 -23.62
C PHE A 219 -17.89 53.21 -23.64
N VAL A 220 -18.53 53.73 -22.58
CA VAL A 220 -20.01 53.77 -22.49
C VAL A 220 -20.64 54.71 -23.53
N GLN A 221 -19.90 55.72 -24.01
CA GLN A 221 -20.32 56.57 -25.14
C GLN A 221 -20.06 55.97 -26.53
N ASN A 222 -19.50 54.74 -26.61
CA ASN A 222 -19.23 54.06 -27.87
C ASN A 222 -20.22 52.91 -28.06
N GLU A 223 -21.27 53.16 -28.85
CA GLU A 223 -22.35 52.22 -29.13
C GLU A 223 -21.85 50.87 -29.68
N PHE A 224 -20.82 50.88 -30.52
CA PHE A 224 -20.22 49.67 -31.07
C PHE A 224 -19.51 48.84 -30.00
N LEU A 225 -18.70 49.47 -29.13
CA LEU A 225 -18.03 48.75 -28.03
C LEU A 225 -19.04 48.24 -27.00
N MET A 226 -20.05 49.03 -26.66
CA MET A 226 -21.16 48.58 -25.80
C MET A 226 -21.88 47.37 -26.40
N LEU A 227 -22.23 47.41 -27.70
CA LEU A 227 -22.87 46.29 -28.38
C LEU A 227 -21.99 45.03 -28.40
N VAL A 228 -20.71 45.16 -28.77
CA VAL A 228 -19.76 44.03 -28.79
C VAL A 228 -19.59 43.43 -27.40
N THR A 229 -19.41 44.24 -26.35
CA THR A 229 -19.29 43.73 -24.98
C THR A 229 -20.60 43.13 -24.48
N SER A 230 -21.77 43.67 -24.83
CA SER A 230 -23.06 43.04 -24.52
C SER A 230 -23.23 41.68 -25.18
N ILE A 231 -22.81 41.52 -26.45
CA ILE A 231 -22.81 40.23 -27.14
C ILE A 231 -21.83 39.25 -26.47
N VAL A 232 -20.60 39.68 -26.15
CA VAL A 232 -19.61 38.84 -25.46
C VAL A 232 -20.12 38.40 -24.08
N LEU A 233 -20.74 39.28 -23.29
CA LEU A 233 -21.31 38.94 -21.99
C LEU A 233 -22.52 37.99 -22.09
N LEU A 234 -23.32 38.10 -23.14
CA LEU A 234 -24.46 37.20 -23.41
C LEU A 234 -23.98 35.81 -23.87
N LEU A 235 -22.95 35.75 -24.72
CA LEU A 235 -22.32 34.49 -25.12
C LEU A 235 -21.61 33.82 -23.94
N ALA A 236 -20.92 34.60 -23.10
CA ALA A 236 -20.27 34.09 -21.89
C ALA A 236 -21.29 33.57 -20.87
N SER A 237 -22.38 34.31 -20.59
CA SER A 237 -23.42 33.84 -19.67
C SER A 237 -24.14 32.60 -20.21
N GLY A 238 -24.43 32.54 -21.51
CA GLY A 238 -24.94 31.34 -22.17
C GLY A 238 -23.99 30.14 -22.04
N TYR A 239 -22.69 30.33 -22.27
CA TYR A 239 -21.66 29.30 -22.13
C TYR A 239 -21.57 28.78 -20.69
N TYR A 240 -21.47 29.66 -19.69
CA TYR A 240 -21.36 29.24 -18.29
C TYR A 240 -22.67 28.62 -17.75
N ALA A 241 -23.84 29.14 -18.14
CA ALA A 241 -25.13 28.56 -17.75
C ALA A 241 -25.35 27.18 -18.37
N TYR A 242 -25.04 27.01 -19.65
CA TYR A 242 -25.08 25.70 -20.32
C TYR A 242 -24.07 24.73 -19.71
N GLY A 243 -22.81 25.16 -19.53
CA GLY A 243 -21.76 24.35 -18.92
C GLY A 243 -22.12 23.84 -17.53
N TRP A 244 -22.64 24.72 -16.66
CA TRP A 244 -23.13 24.35 -15.33
C TRP A 244 -24.33 23.39 -15.39
N MET A 245 -25.32 23.66 -16.24
CA MET A 245 -26.50 22.81 -16.40
C MET A 245 -26.14 21.41 -16.91
N MET A 246 -25.12 21.29 -17.77
CA MET A 246 -24.62 20.01 -18.27
C MET A 246 -23.79 19.20 -17.24
N GLN A 247 -23.50 19.73 -16.04
CA GLN A 247 -22.91 18.96 -14.93
C GLN A 247 -23.96 18.37 -13.97
N ILE A 248 -25.25 18.69 -14.14
CA ILE A 248 -26.31 18.20 -13.25
C ILE A 248 -26.48 16.69 -13.45
N GLY A 249 -26.24 15.90 -12.39
CA GLY A 249 -26.30 14.45 -12.43
C GLY A 249 -25.03 13.76 -12.98
N ILE A 250 -23.87 14.42 -12.89
CA ILE A 250 -22.56 13.83 -13.17
C ILE A 250 -21.78 13.68 -11.86
N ASP A 251 -21.80 12.47 -11.28
CA ASP A 251 -21.15 12.16 -10.00
C ASP A 251 -19.67 11.72 -10.16
N GLN A 252 -18.94 12.27 -11.13
CA GLN A 252 -17.51 11.99 -11.31
C GLN A 252 -16.69 12.54 -10.13
N GLY A 253 -15.72 11.75 -9.67
CA GLY A 253 -14.93 12.06 -8.47
C GLY A 253 -15.70 11.87 -7.16
N TYR A 254 -16.93 11.32 -7.18
CA TYR A 254 -17.65 11.02 -5.94
C TYR A 254 -16.91 9.96 -5.12
N GLN A 255 -16.46 10.36 -3.92
CA GLN A 255 -15.57 9.61 -3.04
C GLN A 255 -16.07 9.72 -1.57
N PRO A 256 -17.11 8.97 -1.17
CA PRO A 256 -17.63 9.00 0.18
C PRO A 256 -16.74 8.22 1.16
N VAL A 257 -16.69 8.68 2.42
CA VAL A 257 -16.04 7.96 3.52
C VAL A 257 -16.77 6.64 3.78
N GLN A 258 -16.03 5.53 3.77
CA GLN A 258 -16.55 4.19 4.04
C GLN A 258 -16.46 3.83 5.54
N PRO A 259 -17.25 2.86 6.04
CA PRO A 259 -17.18 2.45 7.46
C PRO A 259 -15.83 1.82 7.84
N ILE A 260 -15.21 1.15 6.88
CA ILE A 260 -13.87 0.56 6.94
C ILE A 260 -13.08 1.15 5.78
N HIS A 261 -11.86 1.63 6.04
CA HIS A 261 -10.95 2.14 5.02
C HIS A 261 -10.35 0.97 4.24
N PHE A 262 -11.00 0.61 3.14
CA PHE A 262 -10.59 -0.51 2.28
C PHE A 262 -9.84 -0.02 1.04
N SER A 263 -8.52 -0.21 1.06
CA SER A 263 -7.63 0.08 -0.06
C SER A 263 -7.75 -0.96 -1.17
N HIS A 264 -8.11 -0.53 -2.39
CA HIS A 264 -8.00 -1.38 -3.56
C HIS A 264 -6.55 -1.46 -4.05
N LYS A 265 -5.76 -0.39 -3.84
CA LYS A 265 -4.32 -0.37 -4.11
C LYS A 265 -3.60 -1.52 -3.39
N ILE A 266 -3.79 -1.70 -2.09
CA ILE A 266 -3.11 -2.78 -1.34
C ILE A 266 -3.50 -4.17 -1.88
N HIS A 267 -4.77 -4.39 -2.21
CA HIS A 267 -5.27 -5.71 -2.61
C HIS A 267 -4.99 -6.06 -4.08
N ALA A 268 -5.42 -5.21 -5.02
CA ALA A 268 -5.28 -5.44 -6.46
C ALA A 268 -3.98 -4.85 -7.04
N GLY A 269 -3.49 -3.74 -6.49
CA GLY A 269 -2.24 -3.10 -6.88
C GLY A 269 -1.01 -3.82 -6.35
N ASP A 270 -0.84 -3.86 -5.03
CA ASP A 270 0.40 -4.33 -4.41
C ASP A 270 0.42 -5.88 -4.32
N ASN A 271 -0.67 -6.50 -3.86
CA ASN A 271 -0.78 -7.97 -3.73
C ASN A 271 -1.27 -8.70 -5.01
N LYS A 272 -1.60 -7.98 -6.09
CA LYS A 272 -2.07 -8.53 -7.38
C LYS A 272 -3.25 -9.51 -7.26
N ILE A 273 -4.18 -9.26 -6.34
CA ILE A 273 -5.40 -10.07 -6.19
C ILE A 273 -6.37 -9.73 -7.34
N GLU A 274 -6.64 -10.72 -8.18
CA GLU A 274 -7.60 -10.66 -9.29
C GLU A 274 -8.95 -10.04 -8.87
N CYS A 275 -9.43 -9.03 -9.60
CA CYS A 275 -10.66 -8.29 -9.27
C CYS A 275 -11.87 -9.24 -9.08
N GLN A 276 -11.93 -10.29 -9.88
CA GLN A 276 -13.00 -11.29 -9.92
C GLN A 276 -12.89 -12.35 -8.81
N TYR A 277 -11.86 -12.32 -7.95
CA TYR A 277 -11.80 -13.11 -6.72
C TYR A 277 -12.83 -12.59 -5.70
N CYS A 278 -12.78 -11.29 -5.42
CA CYS A 278 -13.75 -10.61 -4.56
C CYS A 278 -15.09 -10.38 -5.28
N HIS A 279 -15.05 -9.86 -6.51
CA HIS A 279 -16.23 -9.52 -7.31
C HIS A 279 -16.67 -10.65 -8.25
N SER A 280 -16.62 -11.89 -7.76
CA SER A 280 -16.90 -13.11 -8.54
C SER A 280 -18.23 -13.12 -9.29
N SER A 281 -19.26 -12.49 -8.69
CA SER A 281 -20.58 -12.33 -9.31
C SER A 281 -20.59 -11.57 -10.64
N ALA A 282 -19.58 -10.74 -10.95
CA ALA A 282 -19.49 -10.00 -12.21
C ALA A 282 -19.51 -10.91 -13.46
N ARG A 283 -19.03 -12.16 -13.34
CA ARG A 283 -19.00 -13.15 -14.43
C ARG A 283 -20.37 -13.74 -14.79
N VAL A 284 -21.34 -13.69 -13.88
CA VAL A 284 -22.60 -14.48 -13.98
C VAL A 284 -23.87 -13.70 -13.67
N SER A 285 -23.76 -12.60 -12.94
CA SER A 285 -24.88 -11.78 -12.47
C SER A 285 -25.01 -10.50 -13.30
N LYS A 286 -26.23 -9.94 -13.35
CA LYS A 286 -26.43 -8.56 -13.81
C LYS A 286 -25.78 -7.52 -12.89
N HIS A 287 -25.56 -7.85 -11.63
CA HIS A 287 -24.99 -6.96 -10.62
C HIS A 287 -23.75 -7.60 -10.02
N SER A 288 -22.59 -6.95 -10.17
CA SER A 288 -21.40 -7.24 -9.39
C SER A 288 -21.65 -6.79 -7.94
N GLY A 289 -21.79 -7.76 -7.04
CA GLY A 289 -21.99 -7.50 -5.62
C GLY A 289 -20.71 -7.08 -4.91
N ILE A 290 -20.87 -6.39 -3.78
CA ILE A 290 -19.80 -6.20 -2.78
C ILE A 290 -19.52 -7.57 -2.13
N PRO A 291 -18.26 -7.98 -1.93
CA PRO A 291 -17.92 -9.26 -1.30
C PRO A 291 -18.54 -9.40 0.10
N SER A 292 -19.00 -10.61 0.43
CA SER A 292 -19.38 -10.96 1.80
C SER A 292 -18.15 -11.05 2.70
N LEU A 293 -18.32 -10.79 4.01
CA LEU A 293 -17.23 -10.85 5.00
C LEU A 293 -16.50 -12.20 5.04
N ASN A 294 -17.14 -13.29 4.61
CA ASN A 294 -16.49 -14.59 4.47
C ASN A 294 -15.28 -14.55 3.53
N ILE A 295 -15.31 -13.75 2.46
CA ILE A 295 -14.18 -13.60 1.53
C ILE A 295 -13.03 -12.87 2.23
N CYS A 296 -13.31 -11.84 3.02
CA CYS A 296 -12.31 -11.15 3.84
C CYS A 296 -11.67 -12.12 4.85
N MET A 297 -12.50 -12.88 5.57
CA MET A 297 -12.06 -13.83 6.59
C MET A 297 -11.37 -15.10 6.05
N ASN A 298 -11.35 -15.33 4.73
CA ASN A 298 -10.53 -16.40 4.14
C ASN A 298 -9.03 -16.11 4.31
N CYS A 299 -8.63 -14.84 4.19
CA CYS A 299 -7.24 -14.41 4.35
C CYS A 299 -6.98 -13.78 5.73
N HIS A 300 -7.90 -12.94 6.22
CA HIS A 300 -7.69 -12.17 7.45
C HIS A 300 -7.72 -12.98 8.75
N LYS A 301 -7.98 -14.29 8.74
CA LYS A 301 -7.68 -15.15 9.89
C LYS A 301 -6.18 -15.25 10.17
N SER A 302 -5.38 -15.32 9.10
CA SER A 302 -3.93 -15.39 9.17
C SER A 302 -3.26 -14.02 8.99
N ILE A 303 -3.92 -13.10 8.28
CA ILE A 303 -3.45 -11.72 8.03
C ILE A 303 -4.18 -10.74 8.96
N TYR A 304 -3.67 -10.62 10.19
CA TYR A 304 -4.23 -9.80 11.27
C TYR A 304 -3.44 -8.51 11.56
N GLU A 305 -2.37 -8.24 10.81
CA GLU A 305 -1.62 -6.98 10.87
C GLU A 305 -1.15 -6.59 9.47
N TYR A 306 -0.90 -5.29 9.28
CA TYR A 306 -0.37 -4.75 8.04
C TYR A 306 1.16 -4.68 8.06
N ASN A 307 1.80 -5.44 7.18
CA ASN A 307 3.27 -5.49 7.03
C ASN A 307 3.75 -4.98 5.65
N GLY A 308 2.94 -4.13 4.98
CA GLY A 308 3.27 -3.47 3.72
C GLY A 308 3.78 -2.04 3.88
N GLU A 309 3.82 -1.27 2.79
CA GLU A 309 4.26 0.14 2.80
C GLU A 309 3.26 1.04 3.53
N THR A 310 3.74 1.83 4.50
CA THR A 310 2.94 2.85 5.21
C THR A 310 3.20 4.24 4.65
N THR A 311 2.23 5.14 4.79
CA THR A 311 2.37 6.55 4.39
C THR A 311 2.43 7.46 5.61
N ALA A 312 2.66 8.76 5.40
CA ALA A 312 2.55 9.75 6.47
C ALA A 312 1.10 9.98 6.94
N GLU A 313 0.11 9.48 6.20
CA GLU A 313 -1.32 9.56 6.52
C GLU A 313 -1.83 8.25 7.16
N TYR A 314 -1.38 7.09 6.66
CA TYR A 314 -1.81 5.76 7.08
C TYR A 314 -0.64 4.95 7.63
N SER A 315 -0.54 4.90 8.97
CA SER A 315 0.46 4.10 9.68
C SER A 315 0.04 2.62 9.81
N LYS A 316 0.94 1.77 10.33
CA LYS A 316 0.62 0.36 10.60
C LYS A 316 -0.52 0.23 11.61
N GLU A 317 -0.52 1.05 12.65
CA GLU A 317 -1.52 1.06 13.72
C GLU A 317 -2.92 1.44 13.21
N PHE A 318 -2.98 2.28 12.17
CA PHE A 318 -4.22 2.62 11.48
C PHE A 318 -4.79 1.39 10.75
N TYR A 319 -4.01 0.76 9.86
CA TYR A 319 -4.47 -0.43 9.13
C TYR A 319 -4.76 -1.64 10.05
N ASP A 320 -3.96 -1.85 11.10
CA ASP A 320 -4.22 -2.85 12.15
C ASP A 320 -5.55 -2.56 12.89
N GLY A 321 -5.95 -1.30 13.00
CA GLY A 321 -7.25 -0.87 13.51
C GLY A 321 -8.41 -1.17 12.55
N GLU A 322 -8.21 -0.95 11.25
CA GLU A 322 -9.21 -1.24 10.22
C GLU A 322 -9.47 -2.75 10.06
N ILE A 323 -8.43 -3.60 10.15
CA ILE A 323 -8.57 -5.06 10.15
C ILE A 323 -9.45 -5.52 11.33
N LYS A 324 -9.29 -4.92 12.51
CA LYS A 324 -10.12 -5.23 13.70
C LYS A 324 -11.60 -4.86 13.52
N LYS A 325 -11.93 -3.87 12.68
CA LYS A 325 -13.34 -3.60 12.30
C LYS A 325 -13.94 -4.76 11.51
N ILE A 326 -13.15 -5.43 10.67
CA ILE A 326 -13.60 -6.62 9.92
C ILE A 326 -13.91 -7.76 10.90
N TYR A 327 -13.08 -7.97 11.94
CA TYR A 327 -13.33 -8.98 12.98
C TYR A 327 -14.60 -8.70 13.78
N ALA A 328 -14.79 -7.46 14.23
CA ALA A 328 -16.00 -7.04 14.94
C ALA A 328 -17.27 -7.18 14.08
N ALA A 329 -17.17 -6.97 12.76
CA ALA A 329 -18.27 -7.21 11.83
C ALA A 329 -18.53 -8.70 11.57
N ALA A 330 -17.47 -9.51 11.46
CA ALA A 330 -17.53 -10.93 11.18
C ALA A 330 -17.78 -11.82 12.41
N GLY A 331 -17.79 -11.26 13.63
CA GLY A 331 -17.91 -12.00 14.87
C GLY A 331 -16.71 -12.93 15.13
N TRP A 332 -15.48 -12.46 14.87
CA TRP A 332 -14.24 -13.25 15.00
C TRP A 332 -13.43 -12.81 16.23
N ASP A 333 -12.99 -13.78 17.02
CA ASP A 333 -12.07 -13.61 18.15
C ASP A 333 -10.64 -13.99 17.70
N ASP A 334 -9.71 -13.04 17.70
CA ASP A 334 -8.32 -13.26 17.26
C ASP A 334 -7.41 -13.88 18.34
N VAL A 335 -7.85 -13.90 19.60
CA VAL A 335 -7.15 -14.55 20.73
C VAL A 335 -7.49 -16.03 20.80
N ASN A 336 -8.77 -16.36 20.70
CA ASN A 336 -9.30 -17.73 20.76
C ASN A 336 -9.36 -18.42 19.38
N GLN A 337 -9.20 -17.66 18.28
CA GLN A 337 -9.22 -18.16 16.89
C GLN A 337 -10.56 -18.83 16.52
N GLU A 338 -11.66 -18.30 17.04
CA GLU A 338 -13.02 -18.83 16.83
C GLU A 338 -14.02 -17.73 16.44
N TYR A 339 -15.23 -18.15 16.04
CA TYR A 339 -16.33 -17.24 15.78
C TYR A 339 -17.26 -17.17 16.99
N THR A 340 -17.50 -15.96 17.51
CA THR A 340 -18.41 -15.71 18.64
C THR A 340 -19.89 -15.89 18.26
N GLY A 341 -20.20 -15.84 16.97
CA GLY A 341 -21.57 -15.81 16.43
C GLY A 341 -22.22 -14.42 16.43
N GLU A 342 -21.61 -13.43 17.08
CA GLU A 342 -22.10 -12.04 17.12
C GLU A 342 -21.64 -11.25 15.87
N THR A 343 -22.38 -11.38 14.77
CA THR A 343 -22.06 -10.71 13.50
C THR A 343 -22.81 -9.39 13.31
N GLN A 344 -22.18 -8.41 12.65
CA GLN A 344 -22.79 -7.13 12.26
C GLN A 344 -22.49 -6.79 10.79
N PRO A 345 -23.50 -6.52 9.94
CA PRO A 345 -23.28 -6.25 8.52
C PRO A 345 -22.65 -4.85 8.30
N VAL A 346 -21.54 -4.80 7.57
CA VAL A 346 -20.88 -3.54 7.18
C VAL A 346 -21.76 -2.76 6.21
N LYS A 347 -22.13 -1.53 6.60
CA LYS A 347 -23.03 -0.64 5.85
C LYS A 347 -22.25 0.18 4.82
N TRP A 348 -21.69 -0.51 3.81
CA TRP A 348 -20.93 0.12 2.72
C TRP A 348 -21.75 1.19 1.98
N VAL A 349 -21.09 2.30 1.62
CA VAL A 349 -21.68 3.36 0.80
C VAL A 349 -21.42 3.04 -0.67
N ARG A 350 -22.48 2.72 -1.42
CA ARG A 350 -22.39 2.43 -2.86
C ARG A 350 -22.08 3.72 -3.64
N ILE A 351 -20.96 3.75 -4.34
CA ILE A 351 -20.55 4.90 -5.16
C ILE A 351 -21.19 4.86 -6.56
N HIS A 352 -20.98 3.75 -7.29
CA HIS A 352 -21.47 3.60 -8.66
C HIS A 352 -22.96 3.26 -8.67
N ASN A 353 -23.80 4.25 -8.93
CA ASN A 353 -25.24 4.11 -8.98
C ASN A 353 -25.80 4.46 -10.37
N LEU A 354 -26.89 3.80 -10.75
CA LEU A 354 -27.68 4.09 -11.94
C LEU A 354 -29.15 4.15 -11.51
N PRO A 355 -30.00 4.98 -12.13
CA PRO A 355 -31.45 4.96 -11.86
C PRO A 355 -32.05 3.58 -12.10
N ASP A 356 -33.04 3.17 -11.30
CA ASP A 356 -33.67 1.83 -11.41
C ASP A 356 -34.37 1.59 -12.76
N LEU A 357 -34.64 2.66 -13.53
CA LEU A 357 -35.10 2.62 -14.92
C LEU A 357 -33.99 2.29 -15.95
N ALA A 358 -32.79 1.88 -15.51
CA ALA A 358 -31.69 1.50 -16.37
C ALA A 358 -31.26 0.05 -16.08
N TYR A 359 -31.52 -0.85 -17.03
CA TYR A 359 -31.07 -2.23 -16.96
C TYR A 359 -29.59 -2.33 -17.39
N PHE A 360 -28.69 -2.46 -16.42
CA PHE A 360 -27.29 -2.80 -16.66
C PHE A 360 -26.99 -4.24 -16.19
N ASN A 361 -26.18 -4.96 -16.97
CA ASN A 361 -25.84 -6.36 -16.73
C ASN A 361 -24.34 -6.61 -16.88
N HIS A 362 -23.65 -6.85 -15.76
CA HIS A 362 -22.20 -7.06 -15.72
C HIS A 362 -21.74 -8.28 -16.55
N SER A 363 -22.42 -9.43 -16.47
CA SER A 363 -21.95 -10.65 -17.14
C SER A 363 -21.94 -10.56 -18.67
N GLN A 364 -22.79 -9.71 -19.26
CA GLN A 364 -22.72 -9.43 -20.71
C GLN A 364 -21.46 -8.63 -21.08
N HIS A 365 -21.13 -7.60 -20.31
CA HIS A 365 -19.96 -6.75 -20.57
C HIS A 365 -18.64 -7.47 -20.25
N VAL A 366 -18.60 -8.20 -19.14
CA VAL A 366 -17.39 -8.88 -18.64
C VAL A 366 -17.15 -10.24 -19.32
N SER A 367 -18.19 -11.06 -19.53
CA SER A 367 -18.02 -12.46 -19.96
C SER A 367 -18.50 -12.78 -21.37
N VAL A 368 -19.19 -11.84 -22.05
CA VAL A 368 -19.54 -11.99 -23.48
C VAL A 368 -18.78 -10.99 -24.35
N ALA A 369 -18.69 -9.71 -23.93
CA ALA A 369 -17.91 -8.70 -24.66
C ALA A 369 -16.42 -8.66 -24.25
N GLY A 370 -16.04 -9.29 -23.13
CA GLY A 370 -14.65 -9.37 -22.66
C GLY A 370 -14.03 -8.00 -22.34
N LEU A 371 -14.81 -7.08 -21.77
CA LEU A 371 -14.35 -5.73 -21.44
C LEU A 371 -13.57 -5.72 -20.11
N GLU A 372 -12.43 -5.03 -20.11
CA GLU A 372 -11.60 -4.83 -18.93
C GLU A 372 -12.28 -3.93 -17.90
N CYS A 373 -12.11 -4.26 -16.61
CA CYS A 373 -12.73 -3.52 -15.50
C CYS A 373 -12.35 -2.04 -15.51
N GLN A 374 -11.10 -1.74 -15.85
CA GLN A 374 -10.49 -0.42 -15.87
C GLN A 374 -11.13 0.51 -16.92
N THR A 375 -11.65 -0.04 -18.02
CA THR A 375 -12.35 0.74 -19.06
C THR A 375 -13.62 1.40 -18.52
N CYS A 376 -14.26 0.83 -17.49
CA CYS A 376 -15.45 1.39 -16.86
C CYS A 376 -15.16 2.06 -15.50
N HIS A 377 -14.24 1.53 -14.70
CA HIS A 377 -14.00 2.00 -13.33
C HIS A 377 -12.68 2.76 -13.10
N GLY A 378 -11.85 2.94 -14.13
CA GLY A 378 -10.51 3.53 -13.99
C GLY A 378 -9.48 2.55 -13.39
N PRO A 379 -8.25 2.99 -13.13
CA PRO A 379 -7.18 2.16 -12.55
C PRO A 379 -7.44 1.89 -11.06
N VAL A 380 -8.39 1.00 -10.76
CA VAL A 380 -8.83 0.66 -9.39
C VAL A 380 -7.68 0.08 -8.55
N GLU A 381 -6.73 -0.60 -9.20
CA GLU A 381 -5.47 -1.09 -8.64
C GLU A 381 -4.51 0.01 -8.16
N GLU A 382 -4.75 1.29 -8.49
CA GLU A 382 -4.02 2.44 -7.95
C GLU A 382 -4.83 3.19 -6.86
N MET A 383 -6.10 2.82 -6.63
CA MET A 383 -7.01 3.56 -5.75
C MET A 383 -6.91 3.13 -4.28
N GLU A 384 -6.30 4.00 -3.48
CA GLU A 384 -6.28 3.87 -2.01
C GLU A 384 -7.67 4.08 -1.38
N ILE A 385 -8.49 4.97 -1.97
CA ILE A 385 -9.92 5.09 -1.68
C ILE A 385 -10.66 5.08 -3.03
N LEU A 386 -11.69 4.24 -3.15
CA LEU A 386 -12.45 4.09 -4.39
C LEU A 386 -13.32 5.32 -4.66
N TYR A 387 -13.20 5.91 -5.86
CA TYR A 387 -14.01 7.03 -6.35
C TYR A 387 -14.66 6.68 -7.70
N GLN A 388 -15.72 7.40 -8.08
CA GLN A 388 -16.35 7.22 -9.39
C GLN A 388 -15.51 7.87 -10.51
N TYR A 389 -14.80 7.06 -11.28
CA TYR A 389 -13.99 7.51 -12.42
C TYR A 389 -14.84 7.95 -13.62
N SER A 390 -15.69 7.05 -14.15
CA SER A 390 -16.51 7.30 -15.33
C SER A 390 -17.79 8.10 -15.02
N PRO A 391 -18.32 8.87 -15.98
CA PRO A 391 -19.55 9.65 -15.76
C PRO A 391 -20.81 8.77 -15.69
N LEU A 392 -20.79 7.56 -16.27
CA LEU A 392 -21.92 6.63 -16.34
C LEU A 392 -23.22 7.21 -16.94
N THR A 393 -23.12 8.34 -17.66
CA THR A 393 -24.25 9.00 -18.30
C THR A 393 -24.69 8.26 -19.57
N MET A 394 -25.95 8.41 -19.96
CA MET A 394 -26.53 7.80 -21.16
C MET A 394 -25.71 8.05 -22.43
N GLY A 395 -25.14 9.26 -22.59
CA GLY A 395 -24.29 9.60 -23.74
C GLY A 395 -22.97 8.83 -23.78
N TRP A 396 -22.36 8.57 -22.62
CA TRP A 396 -21.14 7.76 -22.50
C TRP A 396 -21.42 6.30 -22.89
N CYS A 397 -22.50 5.70 -22.37
CA CYS A 397 -22.93 4.35 -22.75
C CYS A 397 -23.21 4.23 -24.26
N ILE A 398 -23.91 5.21 -24.83
CA ILE A 398 -24.27 5.23 -26.27
C ILE A 398 -23.03 5.35 -27.16
N ASN A 399 -22.05 6.17 -26.79
CA ASN A 399 -20.83 6.32 -27.58
C ASN A 399 -19.95 5.06 -27.49
N CYS A 400 -19.79 4.48 -26.29
CA CYS A 400 -19.16 3.17 -26.13
C CYS A 400 -19.83 2.11 -27.03
N HIS A 401 -21.17 2.00 -27.03
CA HIS A 401 -21.88 1.05 -27.90
C HIS A 401 -21.73 1.34 -29.41
N ARG A 402 -21.38 2.56 -29.83
CA ARG A 402 -21.10 2.92 -31.23
C ARG A 402 -19.66 2.65 -31.65
N GLU A 403 -18.72 2.69 -30.71
CA GLU A 403 -17.28 2.68 -30.95
C GLU A 403 -16.64 1.32 -30.62
N THR A 404 -17.25 0.54 -29.73
CA THR A 404 -16.80 -0.80 -29.33
C THR A 404 -17.32 -1.88 -30.29
N ASN A 405 -16.40 -2.61 -30.91
CA ASN A 405 -16.68 -3.79 -31.72
C ASN A 405 -17.00 -5.00 -30.83
N ILE A 406 -17.89 -5.88 -31.29
CA ILE A 406 -18.30 -7.09 -30.56
C ILE A 406 -17.38 -8.29 -30.84
N GLN A 407 -17.06 -9.06 -29.80
CA GLN A 407 -16.35 -10.33 -29.96
C GLN A 407 -17.31 -11.39 -30.54
N VAL A 408 -17.20 -11.63 -31.85
CA VAL A 408 -17.97 -12.64 -32.59
C VAL A 408 -17.18 -13.92 -32.87
N ALA A 409 -15.86 -13.90 -32.68
CA ALA A 409 -15.02 -15.08 -32.80
C ALA A 409 -15.50 -16.18 -31.84
N ASP A 410 -15.46 -17.42 -32.32
CA ASP A 410 -15.81 -18.65 -31.60
C ASP A 410 -17.22 -18.73 -30.97
N ASN A 411 -18.11 -17.76 -31.25
CA ASN A 411 -19.48 -17.73 -30.73
C ASN A 411 -20.52 -18.10 -31.80
N ALA A 412 -20.90 -19.39 -31.82
CA ALA A 412 -21.89 -19.95 -32.75
C ALA A 412 -23.29 -19.30 -32.69
N TYR A 413 -23.64 -18.56 -31.63
CA TYR A 413 -24.88 -17.78 -31.59
C TYR A 413 -24.85 -16.62 -32.60
N TYR A 414 -23.69 -16.00 -32.81
CA TYR A 414 -23.55 -14.84 -33.68
C TYR A 414 -23.27 -15.19 -35.14
N GLU A 415 -22.77 -16.39 -35.47
CA GLU A 415 -22.35 -16.77 -36.85
C GLU A 415 -23.31 -16.28 -37.95
N LYS A 416 -24.59 -16.65 -37.85
CA LYS A 416 -25.61 -16.24 -38.82
C LYS A 416 -25.92 -14.74 -38.78
N ILE A 417 -26.07 -14.18 -37.58
CA ILE A 417 -26.42 -12.75 -37.38
C ILE A 417 -25.31 -11.86 -37.93
N HIS A 418 -24.06 -12.24 -37.66
CA HIS A 418 -22.86 -11.59 -38.17
C HIS A 418 -22.82 -11.66 -39.70
N ALA A 419 -22.95 -12.84 -40.30
CA ALA A 419 -22.96 -12.98 -41.76
C ALA A 419 -24.07 -12.14 -42.46
N GLU A 420 -25.26 -12.04 -41.86
CA GLU A 420 -26.35 -11.21 -42.40
C GLU A 420 -26.11 -9.70 -42.19
N LEU A 421 -25.61 -9.27 -41.02
CA LEU A 421 -25.40 -7.86 -40.69
C LEU A 421 -24.12 -7.28 -41.29
N SER A 422 -23.01 -8.00 -41.30
CA SER A 422 -21.76 -7.61 -41.97
C SER A 422 -22.00 -7.41 -43.47
N LYS A 423 -22.80 -8.29 -44.10
CA LYS A 423 -23.27 -8.11 -45.50
C LYS A 423 -24.20 -6.90 -45.69
N LYS A 424 -25.05 -6.58 -44.70
CA LYS A 424 -25.98 -5.44 -44.74
C LYS A 424 -25.26 -4.09 -44.59
N TYR A 425 -24.25 -4.02 -43.73
CA TYR A 425 -23.53 -2.79 -43.39
C TYR A 425 -22.21 -2.60 -44.16
N GLY A 426 -21.68 -3.64 -44.82
CA GLY A 426 -20.45 -3.56 -45.61
C GLY A 426 -19.18 -3.48 -44.77
N VAL A 427 -19.20 -4.08 -43.58
CA VAL A 427 -18.10 -4.08 -42.59
C VAL A 427 -17.77 -5.51 -42.20
N GLU A 428 -16.51 -5.79 -41.86
CA GLU A 428 -16.11 -7.11 -41.37
C GLU A 428 -16.45 -7.25 -39.88
N GLU A 429 -16.02 -6.31 -39.04
CA GLU A 429 -16.40 -6.23 -37.63
C GLU A 429 -17.70 -5.44 -37.41
N LEU A 430 -18.48 -5.82 -36.39
CA LEU A 430 -19.73 -5.15 -36.02
C LEU A 430 -19.59 -4.46 -34.65
N THR A 431 -20.36 -3.39 -34.43
CA THR A 431 -20.48 -2.71 -33.13
C THR A 431 -21.74 -3.13 -32.38
N ALA A 432 -21.78 -2.91 -31.05
CA ALA A 432 -22.98 -3.17 -30.25
C ALA A 432 -24.20 -2.38 -30.77
N ALA A 433 -24.00 -1.17 -31.29
CA ALA A 433 -25.02 -0.37 -31.95
C ALA A 433 -25.61 -1.03 -33.21
N GLN A 434 -24.80 -1.76 -33.99
CA GLN A 434 -25.27 -2.48 -35.19
C GLN A 434 -26.07 -3.76 -34.85
N LEU A 435 -25.88 -4.35 -33.67
CA LEU A 435 -26.81 -5.34 -33.08
C LEU A 435 -28.10 -4.72 -32.51
N GLY A 436 -28.29 -3.40 -32.65
CA GLY A 436 -29.41 -2.68 -32.06
C GLY A 436 -29.27 -2.42 -30.56
N GLY A 437 -28.05 -2.43 -30.01
CA GLY A 437 -27.74 -2.04 -28.62
C GLY A 437 -27.97 -0.55 -28.29
N LEU A 438 -28.78 0.14 -29.10
CA LEU A 438 -29.24 1.52 -28.90
C LEU A 438 -30.79 1.61 -28.83
N GLU A 439 -31.49 0.47 -28.84
CA GLU A 439 -32.95 0.42 -28.66
C GLU A 439 -33.35 0.65 -27.20
N CYS A 440 -34.25 1.61 -26.94
CA CYS A 440 -34.66 1.98 -25.57
C CYS A 440 -35.12 0.78 -24.73
N GLY A 441 -35.84 -0.17 -25.35
CA GLY A 441 -36.37 -1.38 -24.70
C GLY A 441 -35.33 -2.46 -24.38
N LYS A 442 -34.05 -2.27 -24.72
CA LYS A 442 -32.93 -3.14 -24.28
C LYS A 442 -32.14 -2.55 -23.11
N CYS A 443 -32.38 -1.29 -22.76
CA CYS A 443 -31.62 -0.56 -21.73
C CYS A 443 -32.49 -0.01 -20.59
N HIS A 444 -33.82 0.07 -20.76
CA HIS A 444 -34.73 0.70 -19.79
C HIS A 444 -35.86 -0.20 -19.27
N TYR A 445 -35.99 -1.42 -19.80
CA TYR A 445 -37.02 -2.41 -19.48
C TYR A 445 -36.44 -3.83 -19.59
#